data_AF-A0A9C9GL17-F1
#
_entry.id   AF-A0A9C9GL17-F1
#
_cell.length_a   1.000
_cell.length_b   1.000
_cell.length_c   1.000
_cell.angle_alpha   90.00
_cell.angle_beta   90.00
_cell.angle_gamma   90.00
#
_symmetry.space_group_name_H-M   'P 1'
#
loop_
_entity.id
_entity.type
_entity.pdbx_description
1 polymer ?
#
loop_
_entity_poly.entity_id
_entity_poly.type
_entity_poly.pdbx_seq_one_letter_code
_entity_poly.pdbx_strand_id
1 'polypeptide(L)'
;MSWIRGVLIAIDQLGNAVAGGNPDSTVSARVGYFARKQNNRLRVYWKTMESIINHTFYPIHGPDHCYKSHLADRDEINIVGSDLMRGILCLLVIVSCPPFYIFIRLYVWVLPGARFDNSQ
;
A
#
# COMPACT_ATOMS: atom_id res chain seq x y z
N MET A 1 -10.19 15.08 -9.14
CA MET A 1 -10.12 13.69 -8.63
C MET A 1 -11.33 12.92 -9.14
N SER A 2 -11.15 11.73 -9.69
CA SER A 2 -12.31 10.88 -10.01
C SER A 2 -12.90 10.33 -8.70
N TRP A 3 -14.24 10.27 -8.62
CA TRP A 3 -14.95 9.76 -7.45
C TRP A 3 -14.48 8.35 -7.07
N ILE A 4 -14.25 7.49 -8.06
CA ILE A 4 -13.74 6.12 -7.87
C ILE A 4 -12.40 6.12 -7.15
N ARG A 5 -11.46 6.99 -7.55
CA ARG A 5 -10.15 7.10 -6.88
C ARG A 5 -10.30 7.55 -5.43
N GLY A 6 -11.20 8.50 -5.16
CA GLY A 6 -11.48 8.94 -3.79
C GLY A 6 -12.01 7.80 -2.90
N VAL A 7 -12.95 7.00 -3.42
CA VAL A 7 -13.48 5.83 -2.71
C VAL A 7 -12.38 4.80 -2.42
N LEU A 8 -11.51 4.49 -3.38
CA LEU A 8 -10.41 3.55 -3.17
C LEU A 8 -9.42 4.02 -2.10
N ILE A 9 -9.09 5.32 -2.08
CA ILE A 9 -8.25 5.91 -1.04
C ILE A 9 -8.91 5.80 0.33
N ALA A 10 -10.20 6.11 0.44
CA ALA A 10 -10.94 6.02 1.69
C ALA A 10 -11.01 4.58 2.23
N ILE A 11 -11.14 3.57 1.34
CA ILE A 11 -11.09 2.15 1.73
C ILE A 11 -9.70 1.77 2.25
N ASP A 12 -8.63 2.24 1.61
CA ASP A 12 -7.24 2.01 2.05
C ASP A 12 -6.99 2.65 3.43
N GLN A 13 -7.40 3.91 3.60
CA GLN A 13 -7.37 4.65 4.88
C GLN A 13 -8.17 3.94 5.99
N LEU A 14 -9.37 3.43 5.68
CA LEU A 14 -10.16 2.62 6.61
C LEU A 14 -9.39 1.36 7.05
N GLY A 15 -8.77 0.65 6.10
CA GLY A 15 -7.93 -0.50 6.41
C GLY A 15 -6.78 -0.15 7.35
N ASN A 16 -6.14 1.01 7.13
CA ASN A 16 -5.08 1.48 8.00
C ASN A 16 -5.58 1.80 9.42
N ALA A 17 -6.74 2.49 9.53
CA ALA A 17 -7.36 2.82 10.82
C ALA A 17 -7.74 1.56 11.61
N VAL A 18 -8.38 0.57 10.96
CA VAL A 18 -8.72 -0.73 11.57
C VAL A 18 -7.47 -1.46 12.07
N ALA A 19 -6.35 -1.32 11.37
CA ALA A 19 -5.05 -1.84 11.77
C ALA A 19 -4.26 -0.90 12.71
N GLY A 20 -4.93 0.00 13.43
CA GLY A 20 -4.33 0.88 14.43
C GLY A 20 -3.35 1.92 13.88
N GLY A 21 -3.49 2.29 12.60
CA GLY A 21 -2.75 3.35 11.93
C GLY A 21 -3.42 4.72 12.06
N ASN A 22 -2.84 5.74 11.41
CA ASN A 22 -3.47 7.06 11.27
C ASN A 22 -4.61 6.95 10.25
N PRO A 23 -5.86 7.34 10.59
CA PRO A 23 -7.00 7.28 9.67
C PRO A 23 -6.84 8.14 8.41
N ASP A 24 -6.01 9.19 8.44
CA ASP A 24 -5.78 10.05 7.28
C ASP A 24 -4.64 9.54 6.38
N SER A 25 -3.91 8.50 6.81
CA SER A 25 -2.86 7.85 6.02
C SER A 25 -3.32 6.52 5.43
N THR A 26 -2.90 6.24 4.21
CA THR A 26 -3.10 4.92 3.58
C THR A 26 -2.23 3.82 4.22
N VAL A 27 -2.61 2.54 4.04
CA VAL A 27 -1.76 1.39 4.39
C VAL A 27 -0.45 1.46 3.62
N SER A 28 -0.52 1.79 2.33
CA SER A 28 0.65 1.90 1.46
C SER A 28 1.65 2.96 1.97
N ALA A 29 1.17 4.15 2.38
CA ALA A 29 2.02 5.18 2.98
C ALA A 29 2.66 4.72 4.30
N ARG A 30 1.88 4.10 5.20
CA ARG A 30 2.39 3.57 6.48
C ARG A 30 3.46 2.52 6.29
N VAL A 31 3.20 1.53 5.44
CA VAL A 31 4.14 0.48 5.11
C VAL A 31 5.39 1.06 4.44
N GLY A 32 5.19 2.00 3.51
CA GLY A 32 6.26 2.75 2.85
C GLY A 32 7.19 3.44 3.84
N TYR A 33 6.62 4.17 4.81
CA TYR A 33 7.37 4.87 5.85
C TYR A 33 8.18 3.91 6.74
N PHE A 34 7.53 2.92 7.34
CA PHE A 34 8.18 2.05 8.31
C PHE A 34 9.19 1.09 7.69
N ALA A 35 9.03 0.72 6.42
CA ALA A 35 10.03 -0.06 5.69
C ALA A 35 11.37 0.68 5.51
N ARG A 36 11.38 2.03 5.59
CA ARG A 36 12.62 2.85 5.56
C ARG A 36 13.07 3.29 6.94
N LYS A 37 12.14 3.59 7.85
CA LYS A 37 12.48 4.15 9.18
C LYS A 37 13.04 3.13 10.17
N GLN A 38 12.60 1.87 10.11
CA GLN A 38 12.95 0.88 11.13
C GLN A 38 14.34 0.27 10.86
N ASN A 39 15.21 0.25 11.86
CA ASN A 39 16.53 -0.40 11.84
C ASN A 39 16.60 -1.66 12.72
N ASN A 40 15.45 -2.18 13.16
CA ASN A 40 15.33 -3.35 14.03
C ASN A 40 14.66 -4.54 13.31
N ARG A 41 14.37 -5.63 14.04
CA ARG A 41 13.73 -6.84 13.49
C ARG A 41 12.37 -6.58 12.81
N LEU A 42 11.63 -5.54 13.21
CA LEU A 42 10.37 -5.16 12.57
C LEU A 42 10.59 -4.64 11.15
N ARG A 43 11.80 -4.21 10.78
CA ARG A 43 12.13 -3.82 9.41
C ARG A 43 11.79 -4.92 8.40
N VAL A 44 12.05 -6.18 8.75
CA VAL A 44 11.75 -7.33 7.89
C VAL A 44 10.25 -7.42 7.65
N TYR A 45 9.44 -7.34 8.70
CA TYR A 45 7.98 -7.33 8.59
C TYR A 45 7.49 -6.22 7.65
N TRP A 46 7.94 -4.98 7.85
CA TRP A 46 7.52 -3.85 7.00
C TRP A 46 7.98 -3.99 5.55
N LYS A 47 9.21 -4.49 5.34
CA LYS A 47 9.74 -4.75 3.99
C LYS A 47 8.98 -5.89 3.28
N THR A 48 8.54 -6.91 4.01
CA THR A 48 7.72 -7.98 3.45
C THR A 48 6.35 -7.45 3.03
N MET A 49 5.66 -6.70 3.90
CA MET A 49 4.38 -6.07 3.55
C MET A 49 4.53 -5.15 2.34
N GLU A 50 5.59 -4.33 2.33
CA GLU A 50 5.91 -3.47 1.19
C GLU A 50 6.07 -4.29 -0.09
N SER A 51 6.85 -5.37 -0.06
CA SER A 51 7.14 -6.17 -1.23
C SER A 51 5.86 -6.76 -1.84
N ILE A 52 4.95 -7.26 -0.99
CA ILE A 52 3.66 -7.80 -1.41
C ILE A 52 2.81 -6.72 -2.09
N ILE A 53 2.67 -5.55 -1.45
CA ILE A 53 1.84 -4.46 -1.97
C ILE A 53 2.46 -3.91 -3.27
N ASN A 54 3.77 -3.62 -3.28
CA ASN A 54 4.45 -3.14 -4.48
C ASN A 54 4.34 -4.13 -5.64
N HIS A 55 4.47 -5.43 -5.39
CA HIS A 55 4.31 -6.46 -6.43
C HIS A 55 2.88 -6.50 -7.00
N THR A 56 1.89 -6.33 -6.13
CA THR A 56 0.47 -6.30 -6.49
C THR A 56 0.18 -5.16 -7.47
N PHE A 57 0.62 -3.95 -7.13
CA PHE A 57 0.34 -2.74 -7.90
C PHE A 57 1.37 -2.40 -8.99
N TYR A 58 2.46 -3.18 -9.10
CA TYR A 58 3.57 -2.91 -10.02
C TYR A 58 3.15 -2.61 -11.48
N PRO A 59 2.22 -3.36 -12.12
CA PRO A 59 1.89 -3.12 -13.52
C PRO A 59 1.30 -1.76 -13.82
N ILE A 60 0.68 -1.10 -12.83
CA ILE A 60 -0.01 0.18 -13.03
C ILE A 60 0.70 1.34 -12.34
N HIS A 61 1.40 1.09 -11.23
CA HIS A 61 2.06 2.14 -10.44
C HIS A 61 3.60 2.11 -10.54
N GLY A 62 4.16 1.07 -11.15
CA GLY A 62 5.60 0.89 -11.28
C GLY A 62 6.31 0.57 -9.95
N PRO A 63 7.63 0.82 -9.86
CA PRO A 63 8.39 0.53 -8.66
C PRO A 63 8.01 1.47 -7.50
N ASP A 64 8.26 0.99 -6.29
CA ASP A 64 8.19 1.77 -5.03
C ASP A 64 6.83 2.42 -4.75
N HIS A 65 5.72 1.77 -5.12
CA HIS A 65 4.35 2.27 -4.89
C HIS A 65 4.10 2.73 -3.44
N CYS A 66 4.45 1.91 -2.44
CA CYS A 66 4.28 2.26 -1.02
C CYS A 66 5.09 3.50 -0.63
N TYR A 67 6.33 3.61 -1.12
CA TYR A 67 7.18 4.75 -0.81
C TYR A 67 6.70 6.04 -1.48
N LYS A 68 6.30 5.96 -2.75
CA LYS A 68 5.67 7.08 -3.46
C LYS A 68 4.41 7.55 -2.73
N SER A 69 3.62 6.61 -2.20
CA SER A 69 2.44 6.93 -1.38
C SER A 69 2.84 7.65 -0.09
N HIS A 70 3.89 7.19 0.60
CA HIS A 70 4.42 7.90 1.77
C HIS A 70 4.90 9.33 1.44
N LEU A 71 5.60 9.51 0.32
CA LEU A 71 6.08 10.83 -0.09
C LEU A 71 4.93 11.77 -0.48
N ALA A 72 3.85 11.24 -1.05
CA ALA A 72 2.63 11.98 -1.34
C ALA A 72 1.91 12.42 -0.05
N ASP A 73 1.94 11.58 0.99
CA ASP A 73 1.32 11.82 2.30
C ASP A 73 2.36 12.23 3.36
N ARG A 74 3.39 13.01 2.96
CA ARG A 74 4.56 13.29 3.83
C ARG A 74 4.24 14.10 5.09
N ASP A 75 3.16 14.87 5.04
CA ASP A 75 2.72 15.73 6.14
C ASP A 75 1.89 14.93 7.18
N GLU A 76 1.53 13.68 6.86
CA GLU A 76 0.80 12.78 7.75
C GLU A 76 1.70 12.02 8.73
N ILE A 77 1.24 11.91 9.98
CA ILE A 77 1.95 11.15 11.01
C ILE A 77 1.64 9.66 10.84
N ASN A 78 2.70 8.84 10.73
CA ASN A 78 2.57 7.40 10.61
C ASN A 78 2.66 6.70 11.96
N ILE A 79 1.59 6.00 12.34
CA ILE A 79 1.45 5.31 13.63
C ILE A 79 1.87 3.84 13.48
N VAL A 80 2.77 3.36 14.35
CA VAL A 80 3.32 2.00 14.24
C VAL A 80 2.32 0.90 14.62
N GLY A 81 1.42 1.19 15.58
CA GLY A 81 0.47 0.23 16.16
C GLY A 81 1.13 -0.79 17.12
N SER A 82 0.30 -1.56 17.83
CA SER A 82 0.73 -2.70 18.65
C SER A 82 1.01 -3.95 17.80
N ASP A 83 1.54 -5.02 18.39
CA ASP A 83 1.75 -6.30 17.68
C ASP A 83 0.45 -6.90 17.15
N LEU A 84 -0.64 -6.83 17.92
CA LEU A 84 -1.96 -7.25 17.47
C LEU A 84 -2.40 -6.47 16.23
N MET A 85 -2.21 -5.15 16.24
CA MET A 85 -2.56 -4.28 15.12
C MET A 85 -1.72 -4.55 13.87
N ARG A 86 -0.43 -4.90 14.03
CA ARG A 86 0.41 -5.41 12.94
C ARG A 86 -0.08 -6.75 12.40
N GLY A 87 -0.57 -7.63 13.27
CA GLY A 87 -1.23 -8.88 12.86
C GLY A 87 -2.45 -8.63 11.99
N ILE A 88 -3.31 -7.67 12.39
CA ILE A 88 -4.48 -7.25 11.62
C ILE A 88 -4.06 -6.65 10.27
N LEU A 89 -3.03 -5.78 10.25
CA LEU A 89 -2.49 -5.23 8.99
C LEU A 89 -2.04 -6.33 8.03
N CYS A 90 -1.32 -7.33 8.55
CA CYS A 90 -0.85 -8.47 7.78
C CYS A 90 -2.01 -9.24 7.17
N LEU A 91 -3.05 -9.51 7.96
CA LEU A 91 -4.26 -10.18 7.49
C LEU A 91 -4.96 -9.37 6.37
N LEU A 92 -5.11 -8.06 6.54
CA LEU A 92 -5.71 -7.19 5.53
C LEU A 92 -4.92 -7.22 4.22
N VAL A 93 -3.59 -7.13 4.27
CA VAL A 93 -2.71 -7.23 3.09
C VAL A 93 -2.86 -8.61 2.41
N ILE A 94 -2.80 -9.70 3.18
CA ILE A 94 -2.89 -11.07 2.62
C ILE A 94 -4.27 -11.35 2.01
N VAL A 95 -5.35 -10.82 2.58
CA VAL A 95 -6.71 -11.02 2.05
C VAL A 95 -6.99 -10.12 0.85
N SER A 96 -6.53 -8.87 0.87
CA SER A 96 -6.84 -7.88 -0.17
C SER A 96 -5.92 -7.95 -1.39
N CYS A 97 -4.62 -8.22 -1.22
CA CYS A 97 -3.67 -8.17 -2.34
C CYS A 97 -3.92 -9.24 -3.41
N PRO A 98 -4.26 -10.52 -3.12
CA PRO A 98 -4.53 -11.51 -4.15
C PRO A 98 -5.66 -11.15 -5.13
N PRO A 99 -6.86 -10.72 -4.70
CA PRO A 99 -7.89 -10.30 -5.64
C PRO A 99 -7.47 -9.05 -6.44
N PHE A 100 -6.80 -8.07 -5.81
CA PHE A 100 -6.25 -6.92 -6.54
C PHE A 100 -5.19 -7.35 -7.57
N TYR A 101 -4.33 -8.30 -7.25
CA TYR A 101 -3.29 -8.80 -8.15
C TYR A 101 -3.91 -9.39 -9.42
N ILE A 102 -4.91 -10.26 -9.27
CA ILE A 102 -5.64 -10.86 -10.39
C ILE A 102 -6.33 -9.77 -11.20
N PHE A 103 -7.07 -8.88 -10.54
CA PHE A 103 -7.81 -7.80 -11.18
C PHE A 103 -6.90 -6.87 -11.98
N ILE A 104 -5.78 -6.42 -11.41
CA ILE A 104 -4.85 -5.50 -12.07
C ILE A 104 -4.19 -6.15 -13.29
N ARG A 105 -3.82 -7.44 -13.19
CA ARG A 105 -3.25 -8.15 -14.34
C ARG A 105 -4.28 -8.33 -15.46
N LEU A 106 -5.53 -8.65 -15.14
CA LEU A 106 -6.62 -8.70 -16.13
C LEU A 106 -6.88 -7.33 -16.74
N TYR A 107 -6.91 -6.27 -15.92
CA TYR A 107 -7.12 -4.90 -16.36
C TYR A 107 -6.05 -4.44 -17.35
N VAL A 108 -4.77 -4.65 -17.03
CA VAL A 108 -3.65 -4.32 -17.92
C VAL A 108 -3.61 -5.21 -19.16
N TRP A 109 -4.09 -6.46 -19.06
CA TRP A 109 -4.21 -7.33 -20.22
C TRP A 109 -5.27 -6.84 -21.22
N VAL A 110 -6.45 -6.40 -20.72
CA VAL A 110 -7.52 -5.83 -21.57
C VAL A 110 -7.16 -4.44 -22.09
N LEU A 111 -6.48 -3.62 -21.28
CA LEU A 111 -6.08 -2.26 -21.61
C LEU A 111 -4.56 -2.08 -21.45
N PRO A 112 -3.74 -2.48 -22.44
CA PRO A 112 -2.29 -2.39 -22.36
C PRO A 112 -1.76 -0.97 -22.10
N GLY A 113 -2.48 0.06 -22.54
CA GLY A 113 -2.13 1.47 -22.28
C GLY A 113 -2.24 1.90 -20.82
N ALA A 114 -2.86 1.09 -19.96
CA ALA A 114 -2.87 1.31 -18.51
C ALA A 114 -1.61 0.80 -17.81
N ARG A 115 -0.73 0.11 -18.53
CA ARG A 115 0.55 -0.37 -17.97
C ARG A 115 1.46 0.82 -17.68
N PHE A 116 2.12 0.77 -16.53
CA PHE A 116 3.19 1.67 -16.17
C PHE A 116 4.32 1.60 -17.21
N ASP A 117 4.74 2.77 -17.68
CA ASP A 117 5.83 2.94 -18.63
C ASP A 117 6.95 3.75 -17.97
N ASN A 118 8.19 3.25 -18.06
CA ASN A 118 9.40 3.89 -17.54
C ASN A 118 9.85 5.10 -18.39
N SER A 119 9.17 5.38 -19.51
CA SER A 119 9.46 6.53 -20.36
C SER A 119 8.89 7.87 -19.82
N GLN A 120 8.13 7.84 -18.71
CA GLN A 120 7.67 9.01 -17.94
C GLN A 120 8.45 9.18 -16.64
#